data_AF-A0A969VGK1-F1
#
_entry.id   AF-A0A969VGK1-F1
#
_cell.length_a   1.000
_cell.length_b   1.000
_cell.length_c   1.000
_cell.angle_alpha   90.00
_cell.angle_beta   90.00
_cell.angle_gamma   90.00
#
_symmetry.space_group_name_H-M   'P 1'
#
loop_
_entity.id
_entity.type
_entity.pdbx_description
1 polymer ?
#
loop_
_entity_poly.entity_id
_entity_poly.type
_entity_poly.pdbx_seq_one_letter_code
_entity_poly.pdbx_strand_id
1 'polypeptide(L)' 'ARHLLRFCPSQFYSINAYLQTANRQKPPDYGFIADRLREAMEEVRRQPDDGPPNPQSDFCPIGSQIN' A
#
# COMPACT_ATOMS: atom_id res chain seq x y z
N ALA A 1 8.00 -8.55 -10.11
CA ALA A 1 6.62 -8.14 -10.48
C ALA A 1 5.54 -8.54 -9.45
N ARG A 2 5.58 -9.73 -8.81
CA ARG A 2 4.53 -10.18 -7.86
C ARG A 2 4.31 -9.27 -6.64
N HIS A 3 5.34 -8.62 -6.13
CA HIS A 3 5.21 -7.77 -4.93
C HIS A 3 4.47 -6.46 -5.25
N LEU A 4 4.72 -5.85 -6.42
CA LEU A 4 4.02 -4.63 -6.83
C LEU A 4 2.50 -4.82 -6.87
N LEU A 5 2.04 -5.97 -7.38
CA LEU A 5 0.62 -6.28 -7.49
C LEU A 5 -0.01 -6.67 -6.15
N ARG A 6 0.78 -7.17 -5.18
CA ARG A 6 0.29 -7.68 -3.89
C ARG A 6 0.00 -6.56 -2.89
N PHE A 7 0.74 -5.46 -2.96
CA PHE A 7 0.62 -4.33 -2.03
C PHE A 7 -0.05 -3.10 -2.64
N CYS A 8 -0.37 -3.13 -3.94
CA CYS A 8 -0.99 -1.98 -4.60
C CYS A 8 -2.51 -2.01 -4.38
N PRO A 9 -3.09 -0.93 -3.83
CA PRO A 9 -4.53 -0.82 -3.62
C PRO A 9 -5.30 -0.94 -4.93
N SER A 10 -6.49 -1.55 -4.87
CA SER A 10 -7.32 -1.80 -6.06
C SER A 10 -7.64 -0.53 -6.86
N GLN A 11 -7.73 0.61 -6.19
CA GLN A 11 -8.07 1.92 -6.74
C GLN A 11 -6.99 2.44 -7.69
N PHE A 12 -5.72 2.04 -7.54
CA PHE A 12 -4.66 2.39 -8.48
C PHE A 12 -4.91 1.81 -9.88
N TYR A 13 -5.47 0.60 -9.96
CA TYR A 13 -5.84 0.01 -11.26
C TYR A 13 -7.00 0.76 -11.88
N SER A 14 -7.97 1.19 -11.09
CA SER A 14 -9.10 2.01 -11.57
C SER A 14 -8.64 3.36 -12.11
N ILE A 15 -7.72 4.03 -11.41
CA ILE A 15 -7.14 5.29 -11.89
C ILE A 15 -6.36 5.06 -13.19
N ASN A 16 -5.54 3.99 -13.25
CA ASN A 16 -4.75 3.70 -14.45
C ASN A 16 -5.63 3.36 -15.66
N ALA A 17 -6.68 2.55 -15.47
CA ALA A 17 -7.64 2.23 -16.53
C ALA A 17 -8.39 3.49 -17.00
N TYR A 18 -8.76 4.37 -16.07
CA TYR A 18 -9.36 5.66 -16.41
C TYR A 18 -8.41 6.52 -17.24
N LEU A 19 -7.16 6.69 -16.81
CA LEU A 19 -6.17 7.50 -17.54
C LEU A 19 -5.80 6.92 -18.91
N GLN A 20 -5.83 5.60 -19.08
CA GLN A 20 -5.59 4.94 -20.36
C GLN A 20 -6.71 5.17 -21.38
N THR A 21 -7.94 5.35 -20.91
CA THR A 21 -9.12 5.56 -21.75
C THR A 21 -9.53 7.04 -21.86
N ALA A 22 -9.02 7.88 -20.95
CA ALA A 22 -9.29 9.32 -20.94
C ALA A 22 -8.76 10.00 -22.21
N ASN A 23 -9.59 10.88 -22.79
CA ASN A 23 -9.20 11.67 -23.95
C ASN A 23 -8.11 12.67 -23.57
N ARG A 24 -6.91 12.52 -24.15
CA ARG A 24 -5.75 13.41 -23.93
C ARG A 24 -5.97 14.86 -24.35
N GLN A 25 -6.97 15.16 -25.16
CA GLN A 25 -7.31 16.51 -25.59
C GLN A 25 -8.20 17.26 -24.59
N LYS A 26 -8.74 16.56 -23.58
CA LYS A 26 -9.55 17.16 -22.51
C LYS A 26 -8.84 16.95 -21.17
N PRO A 27 -8.99 17.88 -20.22
CA PRO A 27 -8.50 17.65 -18.87
C PRO A 27 -9.21 16.42 -18.29
N PRO A 28 -8.48 15.51 -17.64
CA PRO A 28 -9.07 14.40 -16.93
C PRO A 28 -9.92 14.92 -15.76
N ASP A 29 -10.86 14.09 -15.31
CA ASP A 29 -11.67 14.35 -14.14
C ASP A 29 -10.81 14.22 -12.89
N TYR A 30 -10.25 15.34 -12.45
CA TYR A 30 -9.42 15.40 -11.25
C TYR A 30 -10.21 15.10 -9.98
N GLY A 31 -11.54 15.28 -9.97
CA GLY A 31 -12.39 14.92 -8.84
C GLY A 31 -12.41 13.41 -8.65
N PHE A 32 -12.69 12.68 -9.74
CA PHE A 32 -12.64 11.22 -9.74
C PHE A 32 -11.27 10.67 -9.28
N ILE A 33 -10.18 11.26 -9.79
CA ILE A 33 -8.82 10.83 -9.43
C ILE A 33 -8.54 11.09 -7.94
N ALA A 34 -8.92 12.27 -7.41
CA ALA A 34 -8.71 12.62 -6.02
C ALA A 34 -9.48 11.70 -5.07
N ASP A 35 -10.74 11.35 -5.40
CA ASP A 35 -11.55 10.44 -4.59
C ASP A 35 -10.95 9.04 -4.53
N ARG A 36 -10.51 8.50 -5.67
CA ARG A 36 -9.88 7.18 -5.74
C ARG A 36 -8.52 7.16 -5.02
N LEU A 37 -7.75 8.23 -5.09
CA LEU A 37 -6.51 8.36 -4.33
C LEU A 37 -6.77 8.42 -2.83
N ARG A 38 -7.80 9.16 -2.39
CA ARG A 38 -8.19 9.23 -0.98
C ARG A 38 -8.56 7.85 -0.44
N GLU A 39 -9.34 7.09 -1.19
CA GLU A 39 -9.69 5.70 -0.86
C GLU A 39 -8.45 4.80 -0.78
N ALA A 40 -7.55 4.89 -1.76
CA ALA A 40 -6.30 4.13 -1.77
C ALA A 40 -5.43 4.42 -0.53
N MET A 41 -5.29 5.70 -0.15
CA MET A 41 -4.49 6.10 1.01
C MET A 41 -5.08 5.57 2.32
N GLU A 42 -6.40 5.56 2.45
CA GLU A 42 -7.08 5.01 3.62
C GLU A 42 -6.87 3.48 3.70
N GLU A 43 -6.92 2.78 2.58
CA GLU A 43 -6.65 1.35 2.52
C GLU A 43 -5.21 1.02 2.92
N VAL A 44 -4.22 1.79 2.43
CA VAL A 44 -2.81 1.64 2.80
C VAL A 44 -2.61 1.91 4.29
N ARG A 45 -3.26 2.94 4.86
CA ARG A 45 -3.17 3.24 6.30
C ARG A 45 -3.77 2.16 7.19
N ARG A 46 -4.74 1.40 6.69
CA ARG A 46 -5.37 0.28 7.41
C ARG A 46 -4.57 -1.01 7.34
N GLN A 47 -3.66 -1.14 6.37
CA GLN A 47 -2.73 -2.26 6.35
C GLN A 47 -1.73 -2.04 7.50
N PRO A 48 -1.54 -3.02 8.40
CA PRO A 48 -0.51 -2.91 9.42
C PRO A 48 0.81 -2.71 8.69
N ASP A 49 1.58 -1.73 9.15
CA ASP A 49 2.95 -1.52 8.70
C ASP A 49 3.72 -2.78 9.12
N ASP A 50 3.82 -3.76 8.21
CA ASP A 50 4.88 -4.76 8.22
C ASP A 50 6.18 -4.01 7.92
N GLY A 51 6.55 -3.11 8.83
CA GLY A 51 7.88 -2.53 8.88
C GLY A 51 8.88 -3.69 8.84
N PRO A 52 10.10 -3.48 8.29
CA PRO A 52 11.09 -4.54 8.26
C PRO A 52 11.17 -5.18 9.65
N PRO A 53 11.12 -6.53 9.75
CA PRO A 53 11.10 -7.20 11.04
C PRO A 53 12.23 -6.61 11.87
N ASN A 54 11.88 -6.05 13.04
CA ASN A 54 12.87 -5.45 13.91
C ASN A 54 13.88 -6.56 14.25
N PRO A 55 15.15 -6.46 13.82
CA PRO A 55 16.12 -7.53 14.05
C PRO A 55 16.47 -7.72 15.54
N GLN A 56 15.87 -6.95 16.45
CA GLN A 56 16.07 -7.06 17.90
C GLN A 56 14.97 -7.84 18.65
N SER A 57 13.90 -8.32 18.00
CA SER A 57 12.87 -9.11 18.72
C SER A 57 13.21 -10.60 18.87
N ASP A 58 14.32 -11.08 18.28
CA ASP A 58 14.80 -12.46 18.39
C ASP A 58 15.81 -12.69 19.53
N PHE A 59 15.90 -11.78 20.51
CA PHE A 59 16.62 -12.08 21.75
C PHE A 59 15.75 -12.96 22.65
N CYS A 60 15.78 -14.27 22.39
CA CYS A 60 15.45 -15.27 23.41
C CYS A 60 16.24 -14.94 24.70
N PRO A 61 15.60 -14.84 25.88
CA PRO A 61 16.34 -14.63 27.12
C PRO A 61 17.10 -15.93 27.44
N ILE A 62 18.39 -15.99 27.10
CA ILE A 62 19.30 -16.97 27.69
C ILE A 62 19.56 -16.50 29.12
N GLY A 63 18.67 -16.87 30.03
CA GLY A 63 18.77 -16.42 31.41
C GLY A 63 17.74 -17.08 32.30
N SER A 64 17.83 -18.39 32.48
CA SER A 64 17.39 -19.10 33.69
C SER A 64 17.68 -20.61 33.56
N GLN A 65 18.90 -21.04 33.91
CA GLN A 65 19.13 -22.28 34.65
C GLN A 65 20.52 -22.22 35.30
N ILE A 66 20.60 -21.54 36.44
CA ILE A 66 21.57 -21.87 37.50
C ILE A 66 20.75 -21.95 38.79
N ASN A 67 20.34 -23.17 39.14
CA ASN A 67 20.38 -23.76 40.47
C ASN A 67 19.91 -25.21 40.36
#